data_AF-A0A520BCQ8-F1
#
_entry.id   AF-A0A520BCQ8-F1
#
_cell.length_a   1.000
_cell.length_b   1.000
_cell.length_c   1.000
_cell.angle_alpha   90.00
_cell.angle_beta   90.00
_cell.angle_gamma   90.00
#
_symmetry.space_group_name_H-M   'P 1'
#
loop_
_entity.id
_entity.type
_entity.pdbx_description
1 polymer ?
#
loop_
_entity_poly.entity_id
_entity_poly.type
_entity_poly.pdbx_seq_one_letter_code
_entity_poly.pdbx_strand_id
1 'polypeptide(L)'
;MQSCIGASYTVTDIQVKPGTDVTDLESKINTLYQAELRKNGMIEEGENATVTTAFLDPLKNQHLRPKAGNDANYKVLIALSLLGFAILIIACINFTNLSIAQATKRAKEVGVKKVMGAYRYQLTAQFLIEILMQCFIATLLSLVVAEIALPQFNRLFLVDLTIWQIDNELIWQLPLILIFITLIAGYYPALVLSGFKPVSVLKGNFQTSKQTYWLRNSLLVTQFSVAVIFITGLLIINSQLKYMRTQDVGFNPNQVLRVKNIVYFNNPEKFAPIKEKILKVPGVKATTVANILPDGSETGSNGYTVNGTQASLDFIDVDYDYFETLNIKLKEGRLFSAEFKGDAQNAAILNEAAVARFGLKDPIGKVVRGCKTDYTIVGVIKDFKANGFEKAVEPSIYSINNPCGNGKTEIMIKVDENQMAAVLATLKANWKDINKRDGDNFRYEFLDEMYGKLFKKQEQLQSVFFAAAMLTIFIAILGLFAFAKYITNGRIKEIAVRKILGANDLQIFKLLNTSFFYMVMIANIISWPLAYILTKKWLETFVYRVDISVLPFVISGLITVLLTIITVTLQARSAVK
;
A
#
# COMPACT_ATOMS: atom_id res chain seq x y z
N MET A 1 -25.17 5.65 14.34
CA MET A 1 -24.07 6.28 15.10
C MET A 1 -23.30 7.16 14.13
N GLN A 2 -23.04 8.40 14.50
CA GLN A 2 -22.32 9.42 13.72
C GLN A 2 -21.12 9.86 14.55
N SER A 3 -19.98 10.08 13.91
CA SER A 3 -18.84 10.70 14.57
C SER A 3 -18.88 12.20 14.32
N CYS A 4 -18.74 13.00 15.37
CA CYS A 4 -18.67 14.45 15.34
C CYS A 4 -17.21 14.87 15.58
N ILE A 5 -16.67 15.64 14.63
CA ILE A 5 -15.29 16.10 14.67
C ILE A 5 -15.31 17.63 14.63
N GLY A 6 -14.79 18.28 15.69
CA GLY A 6 -14.70 19.73 15.83
C GLY A 6 -13.27 20.28 15.75
N ALA A 7 -13.14 21.62 15.82
CA ALA A 7 -11.88 22.37 15.67
C ALA A 7 -10.72 21.90 16.55
N SER A 8 -11.04 21.35 17.72
CA SER A 8 -10.09 20.98 18.77
C SER A 8 -9.71 19.50 18.75
N TYR A 9 -9.87 18.82 17.60
CA TYR A 9 -9.49 17.42 17.40
C TYR A 9 -10.15 16.41 18.37
N THR A 10 -11.23 16.80 19.04
CA THR A 10 -12.04 15.89 19.87
C THR A 10 -13.02 15.14 18.98
N VAL A 11 -12.73 13.87 18.71
CA VAL A 11 -13.66 12.95 18.05
C VAL A 11 -14.66 12.47 19.11
N THR A 12 -15.95 12.79 18.92
CA THR A 12 -17.04 12.31 19.80
C THR A 12 -18.07 11.57 18.97
N ASP A 13 -18.51 10.40 19.43
CA ASP A 13 -19.56 9.66 18.75
C ASP A 13 -20.95 9.99 19.33
N ILE A 14 -21.89 10.32 18.45
CA ILE A 14 -23.29 10.58 18.77
C ILE A 14 -24.21 9.53 18.15
N GLN A 15 -25.13 8.97 18.93
CA GLN A 15 -26.16 8.08 18.41
C GLN A 15 -27.41 8.89 18.05
N VAL A 16 -27.72 8.92 16.75
CA VAL A 16 -28.86 9.67 16.21
C VAL A 16 -30.09 8.77 16.06
N LYS A 17 -31.30 9.29 16.28
CA LYS A 17 -32.56 8.56 16.10
C LYS A 17 -32.76 8.17 14.61
N PRO A 18 -33.35 7.00 14.31
CA PRO A 18 -33.68 6.61 12.93
C PRO A 18 -34.54 7.67 12.23
N GLY A 19 -34.24 8.00 10.98
CA GLY A 19 -34.97 9.00 10.18
C GLY A 19 -34.59 10.47 10.43
N THR A 20 -33.59 10.74 11.28
CA THR A 20 -33.09 12.11 11.50
C THR A 20 -32.32 12.61 10.28
N ASP A 21 -32.61 13.82 9.82
CA ASP A 21 -31.80 14.50 8.81
C ASP A 21 -30.45 14.94 9.44
N VAL A 22 -29.39 14.25 9.03
CA VAL A 22 -28.03 14.48 9.54
C VAL A 22 -27.52 15.87 9.13
N THR A 23 -27.96 16.40 8.00
CA THR A 23 -27.52 17.70 7.47
C THR A 23 -28.10 18.84 8.30
N ASP A 24 -29.38 18.75 8.66
CA ASP A 24 -30.04 19.69 9.56
C ASP A 24 -29.44 19.63 10.96
N LEU A 25 -29.14 18.43 11.46
CA LEU A 25 -28.47 18.25 12.75
C LEU A 25 -27.06 18.86 12.75
N GLU A 26 -26.27 18.64 11.69
CA GLU A 26 -24.94 19.22 11.52
C GLU A 26 -24.99 20.75 11.53
N SER A 27 -25.97 21.36 10.85
CA SER A 27 -26.20 22.81 10.86
C SER A 27 -26.52 23.35 12.25
N LYS A 28 -27.38 22.66 13.01
CA LYS A 28 -27.73 23.04 14.39
C LYS A 28 -26.54 22.93 15.33
N ILE A 29 -25.74 21.86 15.21
CA ILE A 29 -24.50 21.69 15.99
C ILE A 29 -23.52 22.81 15.67
N ASN A 30 -23.34 23.15 14.39
CA ASN A 30 -22.46 24.24 13.97
C ASN A 30 -22.89 25.59 14.53
N THR A 31 -24.20 25.86 14.53
CA THR A 31 -24.76 27.10 15.08
C THR A 31 -24.47 27.22 16.59
N LEU A 32 -24.69 26.14 17.34
CA LEU A 32 -24.43 26.09 18.76
C LEU A 32 -22.93 26.17 19.09
N TYR A 33 -22.11 25.47 18.32
CA TYR A 33 -20.66 25.47 18.46
C TYR A 33 -20.07 26.86 18.24
N GLN A 34 -20.50 27.56 17.19
CA GLN A 34 -20.07 28.93 16.92
C GLN A 34 -20.53 29.91 18.00
N ALA A 35 -21.75 29.75 18.53
CA ALA A 35 -22.25 30.60 19.61
C ALA A 35 -21.39 30.46 20.88
N GLU A 36 -20.99 29.24 21.24
CA GLU A 36 -20.16 29.00 22.42
C GLU A 36 -18.70 29.45 22.22
N LEU A 37 -18.15 29.30 21.01
CA LEU A 37 -16.82 29.82 20.68
C LEU A 37 -16.74 31.35 20.78
N ARG A 38 -17.78 32.07 20.33
CA ARG A 38 -17.88 33.53 20.48
C ARG A 38 -17.98 33.93 21.95
N LYS A 39 -18.79 33.23 22.73
CA LYS A 39 -18.99 33.49 24.16
C LYS A 39 -17.70 33.29 24.98
N ASN A 40 -16.86 32.35 24.59
CA ASN A 40 -15.57 32.08 25.24
C ASN A 40 -14.41 32.97 24.73
N GLY A 41 -14.69 33.95 23.86
CA GLY A 41 -13.69 34.88 23.34
C GLY A 41 -12.63 34.22 22.43
N MET A 42 -12.95 33.04 21.87
CA MET A 42 -12.05 32.32 20.95
C MET A 42 -12.16 32.79 19.49
N ILE A 43 -13.18 33.58 19.18
CA ILE A 43 -13.41 34.24 17.88
C ILE A 43 -13.76 35.70 18.17
N GLU A 44 -12.96 36.65 17.67
CA GLU A 44 -13.26 38.09 17.79
C GLU A 44 -14.41 38.50 16.84
N GLU A 45 -15.24 39.48 17.27
CA GLU A 45 -16.30 40.05 16.43
C GLU A 45 -15.70 40.76 15.21
N GLY A 46 -15.87 40.17 14.02
CA GLY A 46 -15.58 40.82 12.74
C GLY A 46 -14.41 40.27 11.93
N GLU A 47 -13.66 39.28 12.43
CA GLU A 47 -12.70 38.56 11.59
C GLU A 47 -13.41 37.52 10.72
N ASN A 48 -13.13 37.52 9.42
CA ASN A 48 -13.38 36.40 8.51
C ASN A 48 -12.43 35.22 8.85
N ALA A 49 -12.38 34.82 10.12
CA ALA A 49 -11.71 33.61 10.53
C ALA A 49 -12.43 32.46 9.83
N THR A 50 -11.69 31.65 9.06
CA THR A 50 -12.18 30.42 8.44
C THR A 50 -12.99 29.63 9.46
N VAL A 51 -14.31 29.71 9.32
CA VAL A 51 -15.28 29.27 10.33
C VAL A 51 -15.01 27.81 10.62
N THR A 52 -14.61 27.49 11.85
CA THR A 52 -14.36 26.10 12.17
C THR A 52 -15.68 25.40 12.36
N THR A 53 -16.06 24.60 11.38
CA THR A 53 -17.30 23.83 11.37
C THR A 53 -17.04 22.43 11.89
N ALA A 54 -17.90 21.97 12.78
CA ALA A 54 -18.05 20.56 13.06
C ALA A 54 -18.82 19.89 11.92
N PHE A 55 -18.40 18.69 11.52
CA PHE A 55 -19.13 17.88 10.55
C PHE A 55 -19.49 16.53 11.17
N LEU A 56 -20.58 15.95 10.68
CA LEU A 56 -21.01 14.61 11.05
C LEU A 56 -20.63 13.63 9.95
N ASP A 57 -19.91 12.58 10.32
CA ASP A 57 -19.56 11.48 9.43
C ASP A 57 -20.14 10.15 9.94
N PRO A 58 -20.90 9.41 9.12
CA PRO A 58 -21.41 8.12 9.52
C PRO A 58 -20.29 7.19 9.98
N LEU A 59 -20.47 6.50 11.10
CA LEU A 59 -19.44 5.62 11.66
C LEU A 59 -18.97 4.54 10.65
N LYS A 60 -19.87 4.09 9.76
CA LYS A 60 -19.56 3.14 8.68
C LYS A 60 -18.55 3.70 7.66
N ASN A 61 -18.47 5.01 7.49
CA ASN A 61 -17.60 5.66 6.51
C ASN A 61 -16.18 5.87 7.02
N GLN A 62 -15.98 5.99 8.35
CA GLN A 62 -14.68 6.37 8.91
C GLN A 62 -13.52 5.46 8.48
N HIS A 63 -13.77 4.17 8.29
CA HIS A 63 -12.71 3.24 7.92
C HIS A 63 -12.28 3.34 6.44
N LEU A 64 -13.23 3.60 5.53
CA LEU A 64 -13.01 3.56 4.07
C LEU A 64 -13.03 4.94 3.43
N ARG A 65 -14.07 5.73 3.69
CA ARG A 65 -14.30 7.02 3.04
C ARG A 65 -14.61 8.10 4.08
N PRO A 66 -13.67 8.40 4.99
CA PRO A 66 -13.89 9.42 5.99
C PRO A 66 -14.08 10.79 5.30
N LYS A 67 -15.01 11.61 5.80
CA LYS A 67 -15.24 12.99 5.30
C LYS A 67 -14.02 13.90 5.53
N ALA A 68 -13.28 13.68 6.62
CA ALA A 68 -11.99 14.30 6.87
C ALA A 68 -10.96 13.25 7.28
N GLY A 69 -9.75 13.38 6.75
CA GLY A 69 -8.68 12.39 6.91
C GLY A 69 -8.30 11.74 5.58
N ASN A 70 -7.50 10.69 5.65
CA ASN A 70 -6.91 10.05 4.49
C ASN A 70 -7.76 8.86 3.98
N ASP A 71 -8.12 8.86 2.69
CA ASP A 71 -8.84 7.79 2.00
C ASP A 71 -7.94 6.61 1.56
N ALA A 72 -6.71 6.54 2.10
CA ALA A 72 -5.71 5.53 1.77
C ALA A 72 -6.25 4.09 1.86
N ASN A 73 -7.06 3.76 2.87
CA ASN A 73 -7.60 2.40 3.03
C ASN A 73 -8.54 2.02 1.88
N TYR A 74 -9.33 2.96 1.38
CA TYR A 74 -10.20 2.75 0.22
C TYR A 74 -9.39 2.59 -1.07
N LYS A 75 -8.31 3.37 -1.25
CA LYS A 75 -7.39 3.20 -2.37
C LYS A 75 -6.71 1.82 -2.36
N VAL A 76 -6.27 1.35 -1.19
CA VAL A 76 -5.72 0.00 -1.02
C VAL A 76 -6.78 -1.06 -1.35
N LEU A 77 -8.01 -0.91 -0.85
CA LEU A 77 -9.10 -1.83 -1.15
C LEU A 77 -9.39 -1.92 -2.65
N ILE A 78 -9.52 -0.78 -3.35
CA ILE A 78 -9.71 -0.76 -4.81
C ILE A 78 -8.54 -1.43 -5.51
N ALA A 79 -7.30 -1.14 -5.11
CA ALA A 79 -6.12 -1.75 -5.71
C ALA A 79 -6.14 -3.27 -5.57
N LEU A 80 -6.50 -3.79 -4.38
CA LEU A 80 -6.67 -5.22 -4.13
C LEU A 80 -7.82 -5.83 -4.93
N SER A 81 -8.96 -5.14 -5.06
CA SER A 81 -10.10 -5.60 -5.87
C SER A 81 -9.75 -5.68 -7.36
N LEU A 82 -9.09 -4.64 -7.90
CA LEU A 82 -8.62 -4.63 -9.29
C LEU A 82 -7.59 -5.73 -9.54
N LEU A 83 -6.70 -5.97 -8.57
CA LEU A 83 -5.71 -7.04 -8.61
C LEU A 83 -6.36 -8.42 -8.69
N GLY A 84 -7.26 -8.71 -7.75
CA GLY A 84 -8.00 -9.98 -7.71
C GLY A 84 -8.82 -10.21 -8.98
N PHE A 85 -9.49 -9.16 -9.47
CA PHE A 85 -10.26 -9.21 -10.71
C PHE A 85 -9.37 -9.48 -11.93
N ALA A 86 -8.18 -8.85 -12.02
CA ALA A 86 -7.23 -9.10 -13.10
C ALA A 86 -6.74 -10.56 -13.10
N ILE A 87 -6.41 -11.11 -11.93
CA ILE A 87 -5.99 -12.52 -11.78
C ILE A 87 -7.12 -13.46 -12.21
N LEU A 88 -8.37 -13.16 -11.80
CA LEU A 88 -9.53 -13.95 -12.17
C LEU A 88 -9.74 -13.97 -13.70
N ILE A 89 -9.63 -12.82 -14.36
CA ILE A 89 -9.70 -12.74 -15.83
C ILE A 89 -8.60 -13.59 -16.46
N ILE A 90 -7.36 -13.53 -15.97
CA ILE A 90 -6.26 -14.34 -16.49
C ILE A 90 -6.55 -15.84 -16.33
N ALA A 91 -7.10 -16.25 -15.19
CA ALA A 91 -7.49 -17.64 -14.96
C ALA A 91 -8.58 -18.09 -15.95
N CYS A 92 -9.59 -17.25 -16.21
CA CYS A 92 -10.63 -17.51 -17.22
C CYS A 92 -10.04 -17.61 -18.63
N ILE A 93 -9.14 -16.70 -19.00
CA ILE A 93 -8.43 -16.72 -20.29
C ILE A 93 -7.63 -18.02 -20.43
N ASN A 94 -6.92 -18.40 -19.37
CA ASN A 94 -6.11 -19.61 -19.34
C ASN A 94 -6.97 -20.87 -19.52
N PHE A 95 -8.07 -20.97 -18.78
CA PHE A 95 -9.04 -22.06 -18.91
C PHE A 95 -9.66 -22.12 -20.31
N THR A 96 -9.99 -20.95 -20.89
CA THR A 96 -10.50 -20.84 -22.26
C THR A 96 -9.49 -21.39 -23.26
N ASN A 97 -8.22 -20.98 -23.14
CA ASN A 97 -7.14 -21.44 -24.00
C ASN A 97 -6.94 -22.97 -23.90
N LEU A 98 -6.96 -23.51 -22.68
CA LEU A 98 -6.89 -24.95 -22.40
C LEU A 98 -8.07 -25.71 -23.03
N SER A 99 -9.28 -25.20 -22.83
CA SER A 99 -10.52 -25.81 -23.31
C SER A 99 -10.58 -25.84 -24.84
N ILE A 100 -10.15 -24.78 -25.52
CA ILE A 100 -10.03 -24.73 -26.99
C ILE A 100 -9.01 -25.77 -27.48
N ALA A 101 -7.86 -25.90 -26.81
CA ALA A 101 -6.86 -26.90 -27.19
C ALA A 101 -7.39 -28.34 -27.08
N GLN A 102 -8.22 -28.63 -26.06
CA GLN A 102 -8.86 -29.93 -25.86
C GLN A 102 -10.06 -30.16 -26.80
N ALA A 103 -10.80 -29.11 -27.15
CA ALA A 103 -11.96 -29.15 -28.03
C ALA A 103 -11.70 -29.86 -29.36
N THR A 104 -10.49 -29.70 -29.92
CA THR A 104 -10.11 -30.31 -31.20
C THR A 104 -10.08 -31.85 -31.10
N LYS A 105 -9.75 -32.41 -29.93
CA LYS A 105 -9.79 -33.87 -29.70
C LYS A 105 -11.22 -34.41 -29.67
N ARG A 106 -12.17 -33.60 -29.17
CA ARG A 106 -13.60 -33.94 -29.08
C ARG A 106 -14.38 -33.61 -30.35
N ALA A 107 -13.74 -33.01 -31.36
CA ALA A 107 -14.39 -32.62 -32.61
C ALA A 107 -15.07 -33.82 -33.32
N LYS A 108 -14.45 -35.00 -33.31
CA LYS A 108 -15.03 -36.22 -33.92
C LYS A 108 -16.32 -36.65 -33.22
N GLU A 109 -16.33 -36.65 -31.88
CA GLU A 109 -17.51 -36.97 -31.07
C GLU A 109 -18.68 -36.02 -31.39
N VAL A 110 -18.40 -34.71 -31.44
CA VAL A 110 -19.40 -33.68 -31.77
C VAL A 110 -19.89 -33.82 -33.22
N GLY A 111 -19.00 -34.17 -34.15
CA GLY A 111 -19.35 -34.44 -35.54
C GLY A 111 -20.33 -35.60 -35.69
N VAL A 112 -20.09 -36.72 -35.00
CA VAL A 112 -20.99 -37.88 -34.98
C VAL A 112 -22.35 -37.51 -34.37
N LYS A 113 -22.36 -36.83 -33.23
CA LYS A 113 -23.61 -36.39 -32.57
C LYS A 113 -24.47 -35.48 -33.45
N LYS A 114 -23.87 -34.56 -34.21
CA LYS A 114 -24.60 -33.72 -35.19
C LYS A 114 -25.18 -34.51 -36.34
N VAL A 115 -24.46 -35.52 -36.85
CA VAL A 115 -24.97 -36.42 -37.89
C VAL A 115 -26.14 -37.26 -37.36
N MET A 116 -26.11 -37.61 -36.07
CA MET A 116 -27.22 -38.28 -35.36
C MET A 116 -28.37 -37.34 -34.96
N GLY A 117 -28.38 -36.08 -35.40
CA GLY A 117 -29.50 -35.14 -35.19
C GLY A 117 -29.37 -34.20 -33.98
N ALA A 118 -28.22 -34.15 -33.29
CA ALA A 118 -28.04 -33.20 -32.20
C ALA A 118 -27.99 -31.75 -32.69
N TYR A 119 -28.86 -30.90 -32.14
CA TYR A 119 -28.92 -29.47 -32.48
C TYR A 119 -27.80 -28.68 -31.81
N ARG A 120 -27.42 -27.55 -32.43
CA ARG A 120 -26.31 -26.69 -31.96
C ARG A 120 -26.50 -26.22 -30.51
N TYR A 121 -27.72 -25.88 -30.11
CA TYR A 121 -28.05 -25.42 -28.76
C TYR A 121 -27.89 -26.54 -27.71
N GLN A 122 -28.32 -27.76 -28.03
CA GLN A 122 -28.21 -28.92 -27.13
C GLN A 122 -26.74 -29.24 -26.82
N LEU A 123 -25.87 -29.21 -27.83
CA LEU A 123 -24.44 -29.42 -27.66
C LEU A 123 -23.82 -28.29 -26.83
N THR A 124 -24.20 -27.03 -27.09
CA THR A 124 -23.70 -25.85 -26.36
C THR A 124 -24.09 -25.93 -24.88
N ALA A 125 -25.35 -26.28 -24.58
CA ALA A 125 -25.85 -26.45 -23.21
C ALA A 125 -25.13 -27.60 -22.48
N GLN A 126 -24.93 -28.75 -23.15
CA GLN A 126 -24.17 -29.86 -22.58
C GLN A 126 -22.75 -29.45 -22.18
N PHE A 127 -22.04 -28.74 -23.06
CA PHE A 127 -20.68 -28.26 -22.76
C PHE A 127 -20.66 -27.24 -21.61
N LEU A 128 -21.61 -26.31 -21.57
CA LEU A 128 -21.70 -25.35 -20.47
C LEU A 128 -21.97 -26.04 -19.13
N ILE A 129 -22.80 -27.08 -19.10
CA ILE A 129 -23.05 -27.88 -17.88
C ILE A 129 -21.79 -28.63 -17.45
N GLU A 130 -21.03 -29.19 -18.39
CA GLU A 130 -19.75 -29.86 -18.08
C GLU A 130 -18.74 -28.88 -17.46
N ILE A 131 -18.62 -27.67 -18.03
CA ILE A 131 -17.77 -26.61 -17.50
C ILE A 131 -18.27 -26.14 -16.13
N LEU A 132 -19.59 -25.98 -15.95
CA LEU A 132 -20.18 -25.61 -14.67
C LEU A 132 -19.84 -26.63 -13.58
N MET A 133 -19.94 -27.93 -13.86
CA MET A 133 -19.58 -28.99 -12.91
C MET A 133 -18.09 -28.94 -12.55
N GLN A 134 -17.21 -28.71 -13.53
CA GLN A 134 -15.77 -28.55 -13.28
C GLN A 134 -15.47 -27.32 -12.42
N CYS A 135 -16.09 -26.18 -12.73
CA CYS A 135 -15.95 -24.94 -11.95
C CYS A 135 -16.52 -25.12 -10.54
N PHE A 136 -17.62 -25.86 -10.36
CA PHE A 136 -18.20 -26.15 -9.05
C PHE A 136 -17.24 -26.96 -8.17
N ILE A 137 -16.69 -28.06 -8.71
CA ILE A 137 -15.68 -28.87 -8.00
C ILE A 137 -14.43 -28.03 -7.68
N ALA A 138 -13.95 -27.24 -8.65
CA ALA A 138 -12.82 -26.34 -8.45
C ALA A 138 -13.11 -25.28 -7.37
N THR A 139 -14.34 -24.78 -7.29
CA THR A 139 -14.76 -23.83 -6.25
C THR A 139 -14.71 -24.46 -4.86
N LEU A 140 -15.23 -25.69 -4.71
CA LEU A 140 -15.13 -26.43 -3.44
C LEU A 140 -13.67 -26.63 -3.01
N LEU A 141 -12.80 -27.04 -3.92
CA LEU A 141 -11.36 -27.16 -3.64
C LEU A 141 -10.73 -25.81 -3.30
N SER A 142 -11.14 -24.74 -3.99
CA SER A 142 -10.63 -23.39 -3.73
C SER A 142 -11.03 -22.87 -2.35
N LEU A 143 -12.22 -23.24 -1.85
CA LEU A 143 -12.66 -22.89 -0.49
C LEU A 143 -11.79 -23.57 0.57
N VAL A 144 -11.41 -24.84 0.37
CA VAL A 144 -10.47 -25.54 1.26
C VAL A 144 -9.11 -24.86 1.26
N VAL A 145 -8.59 -24.50 0.08
CA VAL A 145 -7.31 -23.78 -0.04
C VAL A 145 -7.41 -22.38 0.60
N ALA A 146 -8.52 -21.68 0.41
CA ALA A 146 -8.76 -20.37 1.00
C ALA A 146 -8.79 -20.45 2.54
N GLU A 147 -9.46 -21.44 3.12
CA GLU A 147 -9.49 -21.67 4.57
C GLU A 147 -8.09 -21.91 5.13
N ILE A 148 -7.25 -22.70 4.44
CA ILE A 148 -5.87 -22.96 4.85
C ILE A 148 -5.00 -21.69 4.74
N ALA A 149 -5.23 -20.85 3.73
CA ALA A 149 -4.47 -19.62 3.51
C ALA A 149 -4.94 -18.44 4.39
N LEU A 150 -6.18 -18.49 4.89
CA LEU A 150 -6.84 -17.39 5.60
C LEU A 150 -6.08 -16.91 6.85
N PRO A 151 -5.52 -17.78 7.72
CA PRO A 151 -4.77 -17.34 8.90
C PRO A 151 -3.56 -16.48 8.53
N GLN A 152 -2.85 -16.83 7.46
CA GLN A 152 -1.69 -16.07 6.99
C GLN A 152 -2.11 -14.74 6.36
N PHE A 153 -3.24 -14.72 5.64
CA PHE A 153 -3.83 -13.49 5.13
C PHE A 153 -4.23 -12.54 6.27
N ASN A 154 -4.93 -13.06 7.28
CA ASN A 154 -5.35 -12.34 8.47
C ASN A 154 -4.15 -11.75 9.22
N ARG A 155 -3.08 -12.52 9.41
CA ARG A 155 -1.84 -12.05 10.02
C ARG A 155 -1.15 -10.94 9.22
N LEU A 156 -1.11 -11.06 7.89
CA LEU A 156 -0.48 -10.09 7.01
C LEU A 156 -1.22 -8.75 7.04
N PHE A 157 -2.55 -8.78 6.96
CA PHE A 157 -3.39 -7.59 6.87
C PHE A 157 -3.90 -7.07 8.21
N LEU A 158 -3.64 -7.80 9.30
CA LEU A 158 -4.20 -7.51 10.64
C LEU A 158 -5.73 -7.41 10.62
N VAL A 159 -6.37 -8.40 10.00
CA VAL A 159 -7.82 -8.51 9.89
C VAL A 159 -8.28 -9.86 10.42
N ASP A 160 -9.50 -9.93 10.93
CA ASP A 160 -10.11 -11.16 11.44
C ASP A 160 -11.21 -11.64 10.50
N LEU A 161 -10.81 -11.99 9.26
CA LEU A 161 -11.77 -12.51 8.28
C LEU A 161 -12.10 -13.97 8.59
N THR A 162 -13.38 -14.30 8.48
CA THR A 162 -13.89 -15.68 8.56
C THR A 162 -14.81 -15.95 7.37
N ILE A 163 -14.70 -17.15 6.78
CA ILE A 163 -15.49 -17.52 5.60
C ILE A 163 -16.92 -17.89 6.01
N TRP A 164 -17.09 -18.57 7.15
CA TRP A 164 -18.32 -19.24 7.55
C TRP A 164 -19.29 -18.40 8.41
N GLN A 165 -19.12 -17.07 8.42
CA GLN A 165 -20.03 -16.18 9.15
C GLN A 165 -21.37 -16.06 8.42
N ILE A 166 -22.48 -16.29 9.14
CA ILE A 166 -23.84 -16.35 8.56
C ILE A 166 -24.27 -14.99 7.95
N ASP A 167 -23.77 -13.88 8.47
CA ASP A 167 -24.04 -12.53 7.96
C ASP A 167 -23.14 -12.14 6.76
N ASN A 168 -22.32 -13.07 6.25
CA ASN A 168 -21.37 -12.77 5.18
C ASN A 168 -22.06 -12.79 3.81
N GLU A 169 -22.03 -11.65 3.11
CA GLU A 169 -22.53 -11.51 1.73
C GLU A 169 -21.89 -12.51 0.75
N LEU A 170 -20.74 -13.08 1.12
CA LEU A 170 -19.97 -14.06 0.35
C LEU A 170 -20.79 -15.30 -0.05
N ILE A 171 -21.75 -15.75 0.79
CA ILE A 171 -22.58 -16.94 0.50
C ILE A 171 -23.42 -16.74 -0.76
N TRP A 172 -23.95 -15.53 -0.98
CA TRP A 172 -24.73 -15.20 -2.18
C TRP A 172 -23.85 -14.77 -3.37
N GLN A 173 -22.67 -14.21 -3.10
CA GLN A 173 -21.72 -13.81 -4.14
C GLN A 173 -21.06 -15.01 -4.83
N LEU A 174 -20.78 -16.10 -4.09
CA LEU A 174 -20.12 -17.31 -4.61
C LEU A 174 -20.87 -17.95 -5.80
N PRO A 175 -22.18 -18.25 -5.72
CA PRO A 175 -22.95 -18.76 -6.86
C PRO A 175 -22.94 -17.80 -8.06
N LEU A 176 -23.00 -16.49 -7.80
CA LEU A 176 -23.01 -15.47 -8.85
C LEU A 176 -21.67 -15.41 -9.58
N ILE A 177 -20.56 -15.48 -8.84
CA ILE A 177 -19.20 -15.58 -9.37
C ILE A 177 -19.03 -16.87 -10.17
N LEU A 178 -19.54 -18.00 -9.68
CA LEU A 178 -19.48 -19.29 -10.38
C LEU A 178 -20.19 -19.24 -11.74
N ILE A 179 -21.39 -18.67 -11.78
CA ILE A 179 -22.14 -18.46 -13.03
C ILE A 179 -21.36 -17.54 -13.96
N PHE A 180 -20.85 -16.42 -13.45
CA PHE A 180 -20.07 -15.45 -14.21
C PHE A 180 -18.81 -16.07 -14.84
N ILE A 181 -18.02 -16.82 -14.06
CA ILE A 181 -16.81 -17.52 -14.55
C ILE A 181 -17.19 -18.54 -15.61
N THR A 182 -18.24 -19.33 -15.38
CA THR A 182 -18.71 -20.36 -16.33
C THR A 182 -19.12 -19.74 -17.66
N LEU A 183 -19.79 -18.59 -17.63
CA LEU A 183 -20.16 -17.86 -18.84
C LEU A 183 -18.94 -17.31 -19.56
N ILE A 184 -18.05 -16.58 -18.87
CA ILE A 184 -16.86 -15.98 -19.52
C ILE A 184 -15.94 -17.05 -20.10
N ALA A 185 -15.63 -18.07 -19.30
CA ALA A 185 -14.65 -19.08 -19.66
C ALA A 185 -15.24 -20.15 -20.60
N GLY A 186 -16.55 -20.40 -20.53
CA GLY A 186 -17.22 -21.47 -21.27
C GLY A 186 -17.97 -21.04 -22.53
N TYR A 187 -18.45 -19.79 -22.60
CA TYR A 187 -19.24 -19.33 -23.74
C TYR A 187 -18.45 -19.42 -25.06
N TYR A 188 -17.20 -18.96 -25.06
CA TYR A 188 -16.39 -18.96 -26.27
C TYR A 188 -15.99 -20.37 -26.74
N PRO A 189 -15.45 -21.27 -25.90
CA PRO A 189 -15.20 -22.66 -26.30
C PRO A 189 -16.45 -23.38 -26.80
N ALA A 190 -17.61 -23.15 -26.16
CA ALA A 190 -18.87 -23.75 -26.57
C ALA A 190 -19.34 -23.25 -27.95
N LEU A 191 -19.14 -21.96 -28.28
CA LEU A 191 -19.40 -21.43 -29.62
C LEU A 191 -18.48 -22.02 -30.69
N VAL A 192 -17.19 -22.20 -30.37
CA VAL A 192 -16.21 -22.81 -31.29
C VAL A 192 -16.56 -24.28 -31.55
N LEU A 193 -16.83 -25.06 -30.51
CA LEU A 193 -17.21 -26.48 -30.61
C LEU A 193 -18.53 -26.68 -31.35
N SER A 194 -19.54 -25.88 -31.01
CA SER A 194 -20.85 -25.96 -31.66
C SER A 194 -20.82 -25.49 -33.13
N GLY A 195 -19.77 -24.78 -33.55
CA GLY A 195 -19.58 -24.29 -34.91
C GLY A 195 -18.97 -25.29 -35.91
N PHE A 196 -18.46 -26.45 -35.47
CA PHE A 196 -17.78 -27.40 -36.37
C PHE A 196 -18.73 -27.99 -37.43
N LYS A 197 -18.31 -27.97 -38.70
CA LYS A 197 -19.02 -28.59 -39.83
C LYS A 197 -18.66 -30.09 -39.91
N PRO A 198 -19.64 -31.02 -39.81
CA PRO A 198 -19.37 -32.47 -39.79
C PRO A 198 -18.56 -32.98 -40.97
N VAL A 199 -18.83 -32.46 -42.17
CA VAL A 199 -18.12 -32.84 -43.42
C VAL A 199 -16.63 -32.53 -43.37
N SER A 200 -16.25 -31.41 -42.74
CA SER A 200 -14.84 -30.99 -42.60
C SER A 200 -14.11 -31.83 -41.55
N VAL A 201 -14.81 -32.21 -40.47
CA VAL A 201 -14.26 -33.02 -39.37
C VAL A 201 -14.01 -34.47 -39.81
N LEU A 202 -14.94 -35.06 -40.58
CA LEU A 202 -14.83 -36.44 -41.06
C LEU A 202 -13.80 -36.62 -42.18
N LYS A 203 -13.54 -35.58 -42.99
CA LYS A 203 -12.47 -35.56 -44.01
C LYS A 203 -11.07 -35.33 -43.43
N GLY A 204 -10.93 -35.15 -42.10
CA GLY A 204 -9.64 -34.92 -41.43
C GLY A 204 -8.98 -33.58 -41.73
N ASN A 205 -9.71 -32.64 -42.37
CA ASN A 205 -9.17 -31.33 -42.74
C ASN A 205 -9.37 -30.34 -41.58
N PHE A 206 -8.52 -30.45 -40.56
CA PHE A 206 -8.53 -29.63 -39.34
C PHE A 206 -7.95 -28.22 -39.58
N GLN A 207 -8.39 -27.50 -40.61
CA GLN A 207 -8.01 -26.09 -40.72
C GLN A 207 -8.75 -25.28 -39.65
N THR A 208 -8.06 -24.99 -38.55
CA THR A 208 -8.48 -23.95 -37.59
C THR A 208 -8.74 -22.66 -38.34
N SER A 209 -9.90 -22.04 -38.10
CA SER A 209 -10.24 -20.77 -38.76
C SER A 209 -9.20 -19.69 -38.40
N LYS A 210 -8.93 -18.77 -39.34
CA LYS A 210 -8.06 -17.60 -39.08
C LYS A 210 -8.48 -16.83 -37.82
N GLN A 211 -9.79 -16.79 -37.54
CA GLN A 211 -10.36 -16.11 -36.38
C GLN A 211 -10.01 -16.81 -35.04
N THR A 212 -10.00 -18.14 -35.01
CA THR A 212 -9.57 -18.91 -33.83
C THR A 212 -8.07 -18.73 -33.55
N TYR A 213 -7.25 -18.62 -34.60
CA TYR A 213 -5.82 -18.35 -34.47
C TYR A 213 -5.55 -16.95 -33.91
N TRP A 214 -6.22 -15.92 -34.45
CA TRP A 214 -6.06 -14.53 -33.99
C TRP A 214 -6.46 -14.38 -32.52
N LEU A 215 -7.65 -14.85 -32.14
CA LEU A 215 -8.12 -14.70 -30.75
C LEU A 215 -7.16 -15.36 -29.75
N ARG A 216 -6.72 -16.59 -30.03
CA ARG A 216 -5.82 -17.33 -29.15
C ARG A 216 -4.50 -16.58 -28.92
N ASN A 217 -3.93 -16.02 -29.99
CA ASN A 217 -2.70 -15.25 -29.89
C ASN A 217 -2.93 -13.96 -29.09
N SER A 218 -4.05 -13.26 -29.32
CA SER A 218 -4.42 -12.07 -28.53
C SER A 218 -4.58 -12.40 -27.04
N LEU A 219 -5.25 -13.51 -26.71
CA LEU A 219 -5.43 -13.97 -25.34
C LEU A 219 -4.10 -14.25 -24.63
N LEU A 220 -3.15 -14.87 -25.33
CA LEU A 220 -1.80 -15.11 -24.79
C LEU A 220 -1.01 -13.83 -24.62
N VAL A 221 -1.07 -12.92 -25.60
CA VAL A 221 -0.43 -11.60 -25.47
C VAL A 221 -0.98 -10.88 -24.25
N THR A 222 -2.30 -10.84 -24.05
CA THR A 222 -2.92 -10.25 -22.86
C THR A 222 -2.43 -10.89 -21.56
N GLN A 223 -2.37 -12.23 -21.50
CA GLN A 223 -1.90 -12.96 -20.32
C GLN A 223 -0.44 -12.63 -19.96
N PHE A 224 0.46 -12.65 -20.96
CA PHE A 224 1.84 -12.24 -20.76
C PHE A 224 1.96 -10.76 -20.42
N SER A 225 1.10 -9.93 -20.99
CA SER A 225 1.14 -8.49 -20.72
C SER A 225 0.87 -8.20 -19.26
N VAL A 226 -0.17 -8.83 -18.70
CA VAL A 226 -0.49 -8.67 -17.28
C VAL A 226 0.62 -9.24 -16.38
N ALA A 227 1.25 -10.35 -16.76
CA ALA A 227 2.40 -10.89 -16.04
C ALA A 227 3.59 -9.90 -16.01
N VAL A 228 3.93 -9.30 -17.16
CA VAL A 228 4.98 -8.27 -17.26
C VAL A 228 4.65 -7.07 -16.39
N ILE A 229 3.39 -6.61 -16.37
CA ILE A 229 2.94 -5.49 -15.53
C ILE A 229 3.15 -5.81 -14.05
N PHE A 230 2.77 -7.00 -13.58
CA PHE A 230 2.97 -7.37 -12.18
C PHE A 230 4.45 -7.51 -11.79
N ILE A 231 5.26 -8.14 -12.64
CA ILE A 231 6.70 -8.27 -12.37
C ILE A 231 7.35 -6.89 -12.31
N THR A 232 7.07 -6.03 -13.29
CA THR A 232 7.63 -4.66 -13.34
C THR A 232 7.16 -3.83 -12.15
N GLY A 233 5.86 -3.88 -11.82
CA GLY A 233 5.29 -3.18 -10.67
C GLY A 233 5.93 -3.62 -9.36
N LEU A 234 6.09 -4.93 -9.15
CA LEU A 234 6.75 -5.49 -7.98
C LEU A 234 8.21 -5.01 -7.85
N LEU A 235 8.98 -5.00 -8.96
CA LEU A 235 10.36 -4.54 -8.95
C LEU A 235 10.47 -3.04 -8.59
N ILE A 236 9.56 -2.21 -9.11
CA ILE A 236 9.53 -0.77 -8.82
C ILE A 236 9.11 -0.52 -7.36
N ILE A 237 8.06 -1.20 -6.87
CA ILE A 237 7.62 -1.12 -5.46
C ILE A 237 8.76 -1.53 -4.53
N ASN A 238 9.46 -2.62 -4.83
CA ASN A 238 10.62 -3.07 -4.07
C ASN A 238 11.74 -2.02 -4.05
N SER A 239 11.98 -1.35 -5.18
CA SER A 239 12.97 -0.28 -5.26
C SER A 239 12.59 0.92 -4.38
N GLN A 240 11.33 1.34 -4.41
CA GLN A 240 10.82 2.44 -3.58
C GLN A 240 10.89 2.09 -2.08
N LEU A 241 10.46 0.89 -1.68
CA LEU A 241 10.56 0.43 -0.29
C LEU A 241 12.00 0.33 0.19
N LYS A 242 12.91 -0.17 -0.64
CA LYS A 242 14.33 -0.21 -0.33
C LYS A 242 14.88 1.21 -0.13
N TYR A 243 14.51 2.15 -0.98
CA TYR A 243 14.88 3.56 -0.83
C TYR A 243 14.37 4.12 0.49
N MET A 244 13.08 3.92 0.81
CA MET A 244 12.48 4.38 2.07
C MET A 244 13.17 3.82 3.32
N ARG A 245 13.61 2.56 3.31
CA ARG A 245 14.30 1.92 4.45
C ARG A 245 15.77 2.32 4.62
N THR A 246 16.44 2.70 3.53
CA THR A 246 17.90 2.93 3.52
C THR A 246 18.29 4.40 3.50
N GLN A 247 17.37 5.27 3.08
CA GLN A 247 17.62 6.70 3.00
C GLN A 247 17.70 7.33 4.39
N ASP A 248 18.61 8.29 4.56
CA ASP A 248 18.70 9.08 5.79
C ASP A 248 17.40 9.88 5.99
N VAL A 249 16.72 9.61 7.11
CA VAL A 249 15.49 10.30 7.51
C VAL A 249 15.78 11.61 8.23
N GLY A 250 17.04 11.89 8.58
CA GLY A 250 17.49 13.14 9.22
C GLY A 250 17.46 13.13 10.75
N PHE A 251 17.07 12.00 11.36
CA PHE A 251 17.08 11.76 12.80
C PHE A 251 17.30 10.27 13.09
N ASN A 252 17.59 9.90 14.34
CA ASN A 252 17.86 8.52 14.75
C ASN A 252 16.78 7.98 15.72
N PRO A 253 15.80 7.20 15.23
CA PRO A 253 14.78 6.58 16.07
C PRO A 253 15.28 5.34 16.84
N ASN A 254 16.42 4.76 16.46
CA ASN A 254 16.89 3.49 17.02
C ASN A 254 17.20 3.64 18.51
N GLN A 255 16.84 2.64 19.33
CA GLN A 255 17.13 2.62 20.77
C GLN A 255 16.57 3.85 21.53
N VAL A 256 15.51 4.48 21.01
CA VAL A 256 14.76 5.54 21.69
C VAL A 256 13.45 4.95 22.21
N LEU A 257 13.33 4.89 23.53
CA LEU A 257 12.09 4.50 24.20
C LEU A 257 11.19 5.72 24.35
N ARG A 258 9.96 5.60 23.87
CA ARG A 258 8.86 6.49 24.24
C ARG A 258 8.21 5.96 25.52
N VAL A 259 8.00 6.82 26.51
CA VAL A 259 7.17 6.50 27.68
C VAL A 259 5.82 7.20 27.57
N LYS A 260 4.74 6.41 27.56
CA LYS A 260 3.36 6.91 27.49
C LYS A 260 2.93 7.47 28.84
N ASN A 261 3.20 8.74 29.02
CA ASN A 261 2.97 9.49 30.24
C ASN A 261 1.72 10.37 30.14
N ILE A 262 1.01 10.54 31.25
CA ILE A 262 -0.23 11.37 31.33
C ILE A 262 0.01 12.77 31.92
N VAL A 263 1.25 13.06 32.34
CA VAL A 263 1.61 14.28 33.07
C VAL A 263 2.17 15.33 32.12
N TYR A 264 1.76 16.58 32.27
CA TYR A 264 2.27 17.68 31.47
C TYR A 264 3.59 18.25 32.02
N PHE A 265 4.62 18.31 31.15
CA PHE A 265 5.96 18.80 31.45
C PHE A 265 6.32 20.08 30.68
N ASN A 266 5.43 21.07 30.70
CA ASN A 266 5.59 22.30 29.91
C ASN A 266 6.71 23.20 30.44
N ASN A 267 7.02 23.14 31.74
CA ASN A 267 8.14 23.86 32.33
C ASN A 267 9.30 22.87 32.55
N PRO A 268 10.52 23.15 32.01
CA PRO A 268 11.71 22.33 32.25
C PRO A 268 11.99 22.03 33.73
N GLU A 269 11.70 22.97 34.64
CA GLU A 269 11.89 22.78 36.09
C GLU A 269 11.03 21.65 36.67
N LYS A 270 9.86 21.40 36.05
CA LYS A 270 8.98 20.28 36.47
C LYS A 270 9.50 18.93 35.96
N PHE A 271 10.25 18.92 34.86
CA PHE A 271 10.81 17.71 34.28
C PHE A 271 12.20 17.38 34.83
N ALA A 272 12.98 18.38 35.24
CA ALA A 272 14.35 18.21 35.73
C ALA A 272 14.52 17.12 36.81
N PRO A 273 13.66 17.01 37.86
CA PRO A 273 13.80 15.96 38.86
C PRO A 273 13.59 14.53 38.31
N ILE A 274 12.78 14.40 37.26
CA ILE A 274 12.48 13.12 36.60
C ILE A 274 13.62 12.77 35.65
N LYS A 275 14.07 13.75 34.85
CA LYS A 275 15.23 13.67 33.98
C LYS A 275 16.46 13.16 34.74
N GLU A 276 16.79 13.77 35.88
CA GLU A 276 17.94 13.35 36.69
C GLU A 276 17.84 11.90 37.19
N LYS A 277 16.65 11.44 37.56
CA LYS A 277 16.45 10.05 38.00
C LYS A 277 16.56 9.06 36.84
N ILE A 278 16.04 9.41 35.67
CA ILE A 278 16.15 8.59 34.45
C ILE A 278 17.63 8.49 34.02
N LEU A 279 18.36 9.61 34.01
CA LEU A 279 19.78 9.64 33.64
C LEU A 279 20.68 8.86 34.62
N LYS A 280 20.26 8.67 35.87
CA LYS A 280 20.97 7.83 36.86
C LYS A 280 20.85 6.34 36.59
N VAL A 281 19.94 5.90 35.71
CA VAL A 281 19.81 4.48 35.35
C VAL A 281 20.98 4.10 34.43
N PRO A 282 21.82 3.12 34.83
CA PRO A 282 22.95 2.69 34.01
C PRO A 282 22.50 2.25 32.61
N GLY A 283 23.12 2.79 31.56
CA GLY A 283 22.78 2.50 30.17
C GLY A 283 21.87 3.53 29.50
N VAL A 284 21.29 4.49 30.25
CA VAL A 284 20.61 5.65 29.66
C VAL A 284 21.64 6.68 29.20
N LYS A 285 21.56 7.11 27.93
CA LYS A 285 22.46 8.10 27.33
C LYS A 285 21.91 9.53 27.38
N ALA A 286 20.62 9.69 27.09
CA ALA A 286 19.96 10.98 27.04
C ALA A 286 18.46 10.81 27.33
N THR A 287 17.82 11.86 27.83
CA THR A 287 16.36 11.88 27.98
C THR A 287 15.82 13.28 27.79
N THR A 288 14.65 13.35 27.17
CA THR A 288 13.98 14.60 26.80
C THR A 288 12.47 14.39 26.89
N VAL A 289 11.71 15.48 26.87
CA VAL A 289 10.26 15.45 26.74
C VAL A 289 9.81 16.36 25.61
N ALA A 290 8.78 15.96 24.87
CA ALA A 290 8.17 16.75 23.81
C ALA A 290 6.64 16.68 23.83
N ASN A 291 5.99 17.54 23.06
CA ASN A 291 4.54 17.46 22.81
C ASN A 291 4.20 16.46 21.69
N ILE A 292 5.10 16.24 20.73
CA ILE A 292 4.91 15.32 19.60
C ILE A 292 6.21 14.58 19.26
N LEU A 293 6.04 13.40 18.68
CA LEU A 293 7.12 12.53 18.23
C LEU A 293 7.28 12.61 16.71
N PRO A 294 8.49 12.37 16.18
CA PRO A 294 8.71 12.26 14.74
C PRO A 294 8.27 10.87 14.23
N ASP A 295 7.01 10.49 14.46
CA ASP A 295 6.41 9.18 14.13
C ASP A 295 5.27 9.28 13.09
N GLY A 296 5.09 10.46 12.49
CA GLY A 296 4.01 10.78 11.56
C GLY A 296 2.70 11.20 12.23
N SER A 297 2.71 11.43 13.53
CA SER A 297 1.61 12.08 14.24
C SER A 297 1.30 13.46 13.64
N GLU A 298 0.02 13.83 13.61
CA GLU A 298 -0.38 15.16 13.15
C GLU A 298 0.02 16.23 14.17
N THR A 299 0.71 17.26 13.69
CA THR A 299 1.13 18.41 14.50
C THR A 299 0.11 19.54 14.36
N GLY A 300 -0.12 20.30 15.42
CA GLY A 300 -0.84 21.56 15.31
C GLY A 300 0.00 22.59 14.55
N SER A 301 -0.66 23.46 13.78
CA SER A 301 0.00 24.57 13.11
C SER A 301 -0.60 25.90 13.56
N ASN A 302 0.25 26.93 13.63
CA ASN A 302 -0.15 28.29 13.98
C ASN A 302 0.42 29.28 12.98
N GLY A 303 -0.26 30.42 12.82
CA GLY A 303 0.26 31.54 12.03
C GLY A 303 1.39 32.26 12.76
N TYR A 304 2.54 32.39 12.11
CA TYR A 304 3.69 33.16 12.58
C TYR A 304 4.08 34.20 11.54
N THR A 305 4.55 35.35 12.03
CA THR A 305 4.95 36.48 11.20
C THR A 305 6.41 36.82 11.44
N VAL A 306 7.19 36.89 10.36
CA VAL A 306 8.59 37.33 10.36
C VAL A 306 8.75 38.41 9.30
N ASN A 307 9.25 39.60 9.68
CA ASN A 307 9.47 40.73 8.75
C ASN A 307 8.26 41.05 7.84
N GLY A 308 7.03 40.96 8.36
CA GLY A 308 5.79 41.21 7.62
C GLY A 308 5.32 40.05 6.73
N THR A 309 6.06 38.96 6.65
CA THR A 309 5.62 37.72 5.97
C THR A 309 4.96 36.80 6.98
N GLN A 310 3.68 36.46 6.75
CA GLN A 310 2.93 35.52 7.58
C GLN A 310 2.93 34.13 6.93
N ALA A 311 3.23 33.09 7.71
CA ALA A 311 3.14 31.70 7.28
C ALA A 311 2.66 30.81 8.43
N SER A 312 1.97 29.72 8.09
CA SER A 312 1.66 28.68 9.07
C SER A 312 2.89 27.81 9.31
N LEU A 313 3.22 27.57 10.57
CA LEU A 313 4.29 26.65 10.98
C LEU A 313 3.72 25.62 11.94
N ASP A 314 4.20 24.38 11.83
CA ASP A 314 4.01 23.35 12.83
C ASP A 314 4.75 23.74 14.11
N PHE A 315 4.07 23.69 15.25
CA PHE A 315 4.70 24.01 16.54
C PHE A 315 5.06 22.73 17.30
N ILE A 316 6.34 22.61 17.65
CA ILE A 316 6.89 21.44 18.33
C ILE A 316 7.54 21.92 19.62
N ASP A 317 6.97 21.52 20.75
CA ASP A 317 7.42 21.95 22.06
C ASP A 317 8.35 20.88 22.62
N VAL A 318 9.59 21.25 22.90
CA VAL A 318 10.70 20.33 23.20
C VAL A 318 11.43 20.70 24.48
N ASP A 319 12.13 19.76 25.09
CA ASP A 319 13.13 20.04 26.13
C ASP A 319 14.51 20.30 25.52
N TYR A 320 15.46 20.77 26.33
CA TYR A 320 16.82 21.12 25.91
C TYR A 320 17.51 20.01 25.09
N ASP A 321 17.40 18.76 25.53
CA ASP A 321 18.16 17.64 24.97
C ASP A 321 17.47 16.96 23.78
N TYR A 322 16.37 17.53 23.25
CA TYR A 322 15.56 16.90 22.21
C TYR A 322 16.36 16.56 20.95
N PHE A 323 17.08 17.56 20.43
CA PHE A 323 17.86 17.40 19.20
C PHE A 323 19.05 16.47 19.39
N GLU A 324 19.67 16.46 20.57
CA GLU A 324 20.76 15.54 20.90
C GLU A 324 20.26 14.10 21.05
N THR A 325 19.16 13.90 21.76
CA THR A 325 18.52 12.59 21.99
C THR A 325 18.17 11.90 20.66
N LEU A 326 17.68 12.69 19.69
CA LEU A 326 17.32 12.21 18.35
C LEU A 326 18.44 12.34 17.31
N ASN A 327 19.61 12.86 17.69
CA ASN A 327 20.74 13.13 16.81
C ASN A 327 20.36 13.95 15.56
N ILE A 328 19.54 14.98 15.75
CA ILE A 328 19.11 15.91 14.69
C ILE A 328 20.24 16.92 14.45
N LYS A 329 20.63 17.09 13.19
CA LYS A 329 21.79 17.90 12.81
C LYS A 329 21.44 19.40 12.82
N LEU A 330 22.23 20.17 13.55
CA LEU A 330 22.25 21.63 13.45
C LEU A 330 22.83 22.06 12.09
N LYS A 331 22.22 23.08 11.46
CA LYS A 331 22.73 23.73 10.25
C LYS A 331 23.44 25.04 10.56
N GLU A 332 22.85 25.88 11.40
CA GLU A 332 23.35 27.22 11.72
C GLU A 332 22.93 27.64 13.13
N GLY A 333 23.71 28.52 13.78
CA GLY A 333 23.41 29.04 15.12
C GLY A 333 23.77 28.04 16.22
N ARG A 334 22.85 27.81 17.17
CA ARG A 334 23.02 26.88 18.29
C ARG A 334 21.75 26.12 18.63
N LEU A 335 21.92 24.99 19.31
CA LEU A 335 20.81 24.27 19.94
C LEU A 335 20.42 24.93 21.27
N PHE A 336 19.30 24.48 21.84
CA PHE A 336 18.88 24.90 23.17
C PHE A 336 19.88 24.42 24.23
N SER A 337 20.13 25.24 25.24
CA SER A 337 20.94 24.84 26.40
C SER A 337 20.45 25.53 27.67
N ALA A 338 20.48 24.80 28.79
CA ALA A 338 20.12 25.30 30.10
C ALA A 338 21.03 26.44 30.58
N GLU A 339 22.22 26.61 29.97
CA GLU A 339 23.12 27.72 30.23
C GLU A 339 22.53 29.08 29.79
N PHE A 340 21.64 29.08 28.79
CA PHE A 340 20.97 30.26 28.29
C PHE A 340 19.56 30.37 28.88
N LYS A 341 19.41 31.12 29.98
CA LYS A 341 18.11 31.30 30.66
C LYS A 341 16.99 31.86 29.77
N GLY A 342 17.33 32.54 28.67
CA GLY A 342 16.37 33.03 27.67
C GLY A 342 15.74 31.93 26.83
N ASP A 343 16.37 30.75 26.74
CA ASP A 343 15.90 29.65 25.89
C ASP A 343 14.53 29.13 26.34
N ALA A 344 14.33 29.02 27.65
CA ALA A 344 13.06 28.61 28.24
C ALA A 344 11.95 29.67 28.14
N GLN A 345 12.28 30.91 27.78
CA GLN A 345 11.31 32.01 27.77
C GLN A 345 10.80 32.31 26.37
N ASN A 346 11.72 32.55 25.42
CA ASN A 346 11.34 33.05 24.11
C ASN A 346 12.36 32.72 23.02
N ALA A 347 13.11 31.62 23.11
CA ALA A 347 13.94 31.15 22.00
C ALA A 347 13.17 30.19 21.09
N ALA A 348 13.47 30.26 19.80
CA ALA A 348 12.99 29.32 18.80
C ALA A 348 14.12 28.75 17.94
N ILE A 349 13.95 27.51 17.55
CA ILE A 349 14.76 26.86 16.51
C ILE A 349 13.84 26.57 15.33
N LEU A 350 14.29 26.87 14.11
CA LEU A 350 13.55 26.61 12.88
C LEU A 350 14.20 25.50 12.07
N ASN A 351 13.44 24.79 11.24
CA ASN A 351 14.02 23.93 10.20
C ASN A 351 14.30 24.70 8.90
N GLU A 352 14.97 24.06 7.93
CA GLU A 352 15.31 24.70 6.65
C GLU A 352 14.05 25.06 5.87
N ALA A 353 13.02 24.21 5.92
CA ALA A 353 11.73 24.47 5.30
C ALA A 353 11.08 25.78 5.82
N ALA A 354 11.11 26.04 7.13
CA ALA A 354 10.61 27.29 7.71
C ALA A 354 11.45 28.51 7.29
N VAL A 355 12.77 28.41 7.31
CA VAL A 355 13.67 29.49 6.86
C VAL A 355 13.41 29.83 5.38
N ALA A 356 13.25 28.81 4.53
CA ALA A 356 12.91 28.97 3.12
C ALA A 356 11.51 29.58 2.93
N ARG A 357 10.53 29.17 3.75
CA ARG A 357 9.15 29.68 3.69
C ARG A 357 9.06 31.19 3.95
N PHE A 358 9.86 31.70 4.89
CA PHE A 358 9.96 33.12 5.17
C PHE A 358 10.99 33.86 4.32
N GLY A 359 11.72 33.18 3.43
CA GLY A 359 12.76 33.78 2.58
C GLY A 359 13.92 34.41 3.37
N LEU A 360 14.25 33.87 4.55
CA LEU A 360 15.27 34.43 5.43
C LEU A 360 16.67 34.02 4.96
N LYS A 361 17.55 35.00 4.74
CA LYS A 361 18.97 34.77 4.43
C LYS A 361 19.81 34.57 5.70
N ASP A 362 19.69 35.50 6.64
CA ASP A 362 20.33 35.42 7.97
C ASP A 362 19.23 35.26 9.03
N PRO A 363 18.85 34.02 9.42
CA PRO A 363 17.71 33.79 10.29
C PRO A 363 18.03 34.04 11.77
N ILE A 364 19.28 33.85 12.20
CA ILE A 364 19.68 33.94 13.60
C ILE A 364 19.49 35.37 14.15
N GLY A 365 18.91 35.48 15.35
CA GLY A 365 18.64 36.74 16.04
C GLY A 365 17.37 37.47 15.57
N LYS A 366 16.69 36.99 14.52
CA LYS A 366 15.41 37.57 14.09
C LYS A 366 14.27 37.13 14.99
N VAL A 367 13.25 37.98 15.06
CA VAL A 367 12.04 37.74 15.88
C VAL A 367 10.93 37.16 15.02
N VAL A 368 10.39 36.03 15.47
CA VAL A 368 9.20 35.37 14.95
C VAL A 368 8.04 35.68 15.89
N ARG A 369 7.06 36.44 15.40
CA ARG A 369 5.89 36.82 16.21
C ARG A 369 4.75 35.85 15.95
N GLY A 370 4.21 35.26 16.99
CA GLY A 370 3.04 34.40 16.86
C GLY A 370 2.73 33.69 18.17
N CYS A 371 1.48 33.23 18.32
CA CYS A 371 1.07 32.51 19.52
C CYS A 371 1.35 33.28 20.83
N LYS A 372 0.89 34.53 20.90
CA LYS A 372 0.96 35.40 22.10
C LYS A 372 2.38 35.63 22.65
N THR A 373 3.43 35.35 21.88
CA THR A 373 4.83 35.55 22.28
C THR A 373 5.71 35.87 21.07
N ASP A 374 6.78 36.62 21.31
CA ASP A 374 7.80 36.98 20.33
C ASP A 374 9.02 36.09 20.54
N TYR A 375 9.26 35.15 19.62
CA TYR A 375 10.38 34.22 19.69
C TYR A 375 11.62 34.74 18.96
N THR A 376 12.78 34.65 19.58
CA THR A 376 14.08 34.94 18.94
C THR A 376 14.66 33.66 18.34
N ILE A 377 15.00 33.67 17.06
CA ILE A 377 15.61 32.51 16.40
C ILE A 377 17.04 32.34 16.90
N VAL A 378 17.34 31.23 17.58
CA VAL A 378 18.68 30.92 18.11
C VAL A 378 19.43 29.87 17.27
N GLY A 379 18.70 29.12 16.45
CA GLY A 379 19.29 28.07 15.62
C GLY A 379 18.41 27.65 14.46
N VAL A 380 19.06 27.02 13.49
CA VAL A 380 18.41 26.36 12.36
C VAL A 380 18.90 24.92 12.29
N ILE A 381 17.99 23.96 12.25
CA ILE A 381 18.27 22.54 12.07
C ILE A 381 18.10 22.13 10.61
N LYS A 382 18.73 21.01 10.22
CA LYS A 382 18.45 20.37 8.93
C LYS A 382 17.05 19.76 8.89
N ASP A 383 16.47 19.73 7.69
CA ASP A 383 15.18 19.09 7.48
C ASP A 383 15.25 17.58 7.74
N PHE A 384 14.27 17.05 8.47
CA PHE A 384 14.14 15.62 8.74
C PHE A 384 12.69 15.15 8.53
N LYS A 385 12.52 13.90 8.13
CA LYS A 385 11.28 13.32 7.61
C LYS A 385 10.40 12.73 8.71
N ALA A 386 9.89 13.59 9.59
CA ALA A 386 8.98 13.18 10.68
C ALA A 386 7.73 12.43 10.18
N ASN A 387 7.20 12.84 9.02
CA ASN A 387 5.96 12.31 8.43
C ASN A 387 6.18 11.24 7.35
N GLY A 388 7.34 10.58 7.36
CA GLY A 388 7.70 9.57 6.35
C GLY A 388 8.06 10.18 4.99
N PHE A 389 7.86 9.41 3.91
CA PHE A 389 8.30 9.78 2.54
C PHE A 389 7.16 10.30 1.66
N GLU A 390 5.93 10.18 2.12
CA GLU A 390 4.72 10.58 1.39
C GLU A 390 4.47 12.09 1.48
N LYS A 391 4.85 12.72 2.58
CA LYS A 391 4.71 14.16 2.81
C LYS A 391 6.07 14.87 2.71
N ALA A 392 6.04 16.12 2.26
CA ALA A 392 7.21 17.00 2.35
C ALA A 392 7.49 17.33 3.81
N VAL A 393 8.72 17.74 4.11
CA VAL A 393 9.03 18.31 5.43
C VAL A 393 8.29 19.63 5.58
N GLU A 394 7.44 19.71 6.59
CA GLU A 394 6.64 20.90 6.87
C GLU A 394 7.52 21.97 7.55
N PRO A 395 7.28 23.26 7.29
CA PRO A 395 7.86 24.36 8.05
C PRO A 395 7.53 24.23 9.54
N SER A 396 8.54 24.11 10.41
CA SER A 396 8.33 23.91 11.84
C SER A 396 9.11 24.90 12.70
N ILE A 397 8.49 25.27 13.82
CA ILE A 397 9.10 26.03 14.91
C ILE A 397 9.19 25.15 16.15
N TYR A 398 10.40 25.07 16.70
CA TYR A 398 10.69 24.35 17.92
C TYR A 398 10.89 25.35 19.05
N SER A 399 10.26 25.10 20.20
CA SER A 399 10.39 25.99 21.36
C SER A 399 10.31 25.22 22.68
N ILE A 400 10.84 25.78 23.76
CA ILE A 400 10.75 25.14 25.08
C ILE A 400 9.45 25.50 25.78
N ASN A 401 8.99 26.74 25.66
CA ASN A 401 7.75 27.17 26.28
C ASN A 401 6.91 27.89 25.24
N ASN A 402 5.70 27.38 25.05
CA ASN A 402 4.80 27.85 24.01
C ASN A 402 3.41 28.09 24.60
N PRO A 403 2.94 29.35 24.68
CA PRO A 403 1.66 29.68 25.32
C PRO A 403 0.42 29.06 24.66
N CYS A 404 0.51 28.69 23.38
CA CYS A 404 -0.54 27.99 22.63
C CYS A 404 -0.08 26.62 22.16
N GLY A 405 1.04 26.14 22.71
CA GLY A 405 1.53 24.79 22.52
C GLY A 405 0.68 23.76 23.25
N ASN A 406 0.76 22.53 22.79
CA ASN A 406 0.17 21.39 23.49
C ASN A 406 1.08 20.97 24.64
N GLY A 407 0.50 20.35 25.66
CA GLY A 407 1.29 19.95 26.80
C GLY A 407 2.31 18.86 26.45
N LYS A 408 3.56 18.99 26.94
CA LYS A 408 4.62 18.00 26.70
C LYS A 408 4.37 16.74 27.52
N THR A 409 3.92 15.68 26.88
CA THR A 409 3.62 14.38 27.52
C THR A 409 4.57 13.28 27.11
N GLU A 410 5.27 13.45 25.98
CA GLU A 410 6.05 12.40 25.32
C GLU A 410 7.48 12.38 25.84
N ILE A 411 7.75 11.52 26.82
CA ILE A 411 9.10 11.32 27.35
C ILE A 411 9.85 10.38 26.41
N MET A 412 11.02 10.80 25.95
CA MET A 412 11.93 9.98 25.16
C MET A 412 13.20 9.68 25.97
N ILE A 413 13.65 8.44 25.90
CA ILE A 413 14.84 7.95 26.60
C ILE A 413 15.73 7.24 25.58
N LYS A 414 16.92 7.79 25.32
CA LYS A 414 17.95 7.12 24.50
C LYS A 414 18.70 6.13 25.36
N VAL A 415 18.76 4.89 24.93
CA VAL A 415 19.40 3.80 25.65
C VAL A 415 20.58 3.25 24.84
N ASP A 416 21.60 2.76 25.54
CA ASP A 416 22.67 1.98 24.93
C ASP A 416 22.13 0.64 24.40
N GLU A 417 22.49 0.29 23.18
CA GLU A 417 22.02 -0.91 22.48
C GLU A 417 22.25 -2.19 23.27
N ASN A 418 23.35 -2.27 24.04
CA ASN A 418 23.71 -3.46 24.82
C ASN A 418 23.04 -3.52 26.21
N GLN A 419 22.35 -2.46 26.63
CA GLN A 419 21.77 -2.32 27.98
C GLN A 419 20.24 -2.21 27.98
N MET A 420 19.59 -2.28 26.82
CA MET A 420 18.14 -2.06 26.68
C MET A 420 17.30 -2.90 27.66
N ALA A 421 17.55 -4.21 27.75
CA ALA A 421 16.80 -5.10 28.63
C ALA A 421 16.97 -4.76 30.12
N ALA A 422 18.19 -4.41 30.53
CA ALA A 422 18.50 -4.03 31.91
C ALA A 422 17.84 -2.69 32.27
N VAL A 423 17.94 -1.70 31.38
CA VAL A 423 17.31 -0.38 31.54
C VAL A 423 15.79 -0.52 31.65
N LEU A 424 15.16 -1.31 30.79
CA LEU A 424 13.72 -1.56 30.85
C LEU A 424 13.29 -2.20 32.17
N ALA A 425 14.06 -3.17 32.67
CA ALA A 425 13.79 -3.80 33.96
C ALA A 425 13.91 -2.79 35.13
N THR A 426 14.96 -1.96 35.13
CA THR A 426 15.18 -0.93 36.14
C THR A 426 14.12 0.17 36.09
N LEU A 427 13.78 0.67 34.91
CA LEU A 427 12.73 1.67 34.72
C LEU A 427 11.38 1.13 35.18
N LYS A 428 11.03 -0.11 34.80
CA LYS A 428 9.77 -0.74 35.20
C LYS A 428 9.67 -0.93 36.72
N ALA A 429 10.75 -1.33 37.39
CA ALA A 429 10.76 -1.52 38.84
C ALA A 429 10.67 -0.19 39.61
N ASN A 430 11.32 0.87 39.09
CA ASN A 430 11.49 2.13 39.81
C ASN A 430 10.58 3.27 39.28
N TRP A 431 9.69 2.99 38.32
CA TRP A 431 8.90 4.03 37.63
C TRP A 431 8.08 4.89 38.59
N LYS A 432 7.44 4.25 39.59
CA LYS A 432 6.66 4.94 40.62
C LYS A 432 7.48 5.99 41.37
N ASP A 433 8.74 5.70 41.67
CA ASP A 433 9.64 6.62 42.35
C ASP A 433 10.22 7.68 41.42
N ILE A 434 10.37 7.35 40.14
CA ILE A 434 10.82 8.26 39.08
C ILE A 434 9.72 9.30 38.79
N ASN A 435 8.52 8.87 38.44
CA ASN A 435 7.40 9.73 38.05
C ASN A 435 6.12 9.38 38.85
N LYS A 436 6.07 9.82 40.10
CA LYS A 436 4.92 9.62 41.02
C LYS A 436 3.57 10.08 40.45
N ARG A 437 3.58 11.04 39.51
CA ARG A 437 2.37 11.65 38.95
C ARG A 437 1.74 10.82 37.83
N ASP A 438 2.49 9.91 37.22
CA ASP A 438 2.01 9.03 36.14
C ASP A 438 1.43 7.70 36.67
N GLY A 439 1.75 7.34 37.92
CA GLY A 439 1.24 6.14 38.61
C GLY A 439 2.19 4.94 38.52
N ASP A 440 1.64 3.74 38.71
CA ASP A 440 2.42 2.49 38.87
C ASP A 440 2.72 1.76 37.55
N ASN A 441 2.14 2.22 36.43
CA ASN A 441 2.22 1.51 35.16
C ASN A 441 3.23 2.15 34.20
N PHE A 442 4.45 1.63 34.17
CA PHE A 442 5.43 1.96 33.13
C PHE A 442 4.96 1.41 31.77
N ARG A 443 4.46 2.29 30.90
CA ARG A 443 4.02 1.96 29.55
C ARG A 443 5.01 2.56 28.56
N TYR A 444 5.62 1.72 27.75
CA TYR A 444 6.60 2.16 26.77
C TYR A 444 6.32 1.59 25.38
N GLU A 445 6.82 2.29 24.38
CA GLU A 445 6.88 1.87 22.98
C GLU A 445 8.25 2.26 22.43
N PHE A 446 8.73 1.60 21.38
CA PHE A 446 9.96 2.01 20.72
C PHE A 446 9.68 2.97 19.57
N LEU A 447 10.46 4.04 19.47
CA LEU A 447 10.26 5.07 18.44
C LEU A 447 10.50 4.53 17.03
N ASP A 448 11.43 3.58 16.86
CA ASP A 448 11.68 2.90 15.58
C ASP A 448 10.52 1.99 15.17
N GLU A 449 9.87 1.29 16.10
CA GLU A 449 8.64 0.55 15.83
C GLU A 449 7.49 1.48 15.46
N MET A 450 7.35 2.62 16.15
CA MET A 450 6.32 3.62 15.86
C MET A 450 6.52 4.24 14.47
N TYR A 451 7.73 4.71 14.17
CA TYR A 451 8.08 5.20 12.84
C TYR A 451 7.95 4.09 11.78
N GLY A 452 8.30 2.86 12.14
CA GLY A 452 8.15 1.66 11.32
C GLY A 452 6.71 1.41 10.85
N LYS A 453 5.70 1.79 11.65
CA LYS A 453 4.28 1.66 11.27
C LYS A 453 3.93 2.48 10.04
N LEU A 454 4.67 3.56 9.74
CA LEU A 454 4.48 4.36 8.52
C LEU A 454 4.75 3.58 7.24
N PHE A 455 5.58 2.53 7.29
CA PHE A 455 5.93 1.70 6.14
C PHE A 455 5.06 0.44 5.99
N LYS A 456 4.31 0.09 7.04
CA LYS A 456 3.59 -1.19 7.12
C LYS A 456 2.59 -1.40 5.98
N LYS A 457 1.91 -0.32 5.56
CA LYS A 457 0.96 -0.37 4.45
C LYS A 457 1.64 -0.74 3.14
N GLN A 458 2.82 -0.19 2.88
CA GLN A 458 3.59 -0.44 1.67
C GLN A 458 4.21 -1.84 1.70
N GLU A 459 4.62 -2.35 2.86
CA GLU A 459 5.07 -3.75 3.03
C GLU A 459 3.95 -4.78 2.79
N GLN A 460 2.74 -4.48 3.25
CA GLN A 460 1.56 -5.30 2.94
C GLN A 460 1.29 -5.30 1.44
N LEU A 461 1.31 -4.12 0.80
CA LEU A 461 1.13 -3.99 -0.65
C LEU A 461 2.19 -4.78 -1.42
N GLN A 462 3.46 -4.70 -1.02
CA GLN A 462 4.56 -5.47 -1.59
C GLN A 462 4.29 -6.98 -1.54
N SER A 463 3.88 -7.48 -0.38
CA SER A 463 3.61 -8.91 -0.16
C SER A 463 2.48 -9.42 -1.07
N VAL A 464 1.46 -8.59 -1.27
CA VAL A 464 0.32 -8.91 -2.13
C VAL A 464 0.71 -8.90 -3.62
N PHE A 465 1.46 -7.89 -4.05
CA PHE A 465 2.00 -7.84 -5.41
C PHE A 465 2.94 -9.01 -5.69
N PHE A 466 3.73 -9.43 -4.70
CA PHE A 466 4.58 -10.62 -4.81
C PHE A 466 3.73 -11.88 -5.03
N ALA A 467 2.72 -12.12 -4.20
CA ALA A 467 1.81 -13.25 -4.36
C ALA A 467 1.08 -13.24 -5.70
N ALA A 468 0.58 -12.07 -6.12
CA ALA A 468 -0.09 -11.89 -7.40
C ALA A 468 0.83 -12.11 -8.60
N ALA A 469 2.07 -11.62 -8.55
CA ALA A 469 3.06 -11.85 -9.59
C ALA A 469 3.38 -13.34 -9.70
N MET A 470 3.62 -14.02 -8.58
CA MET A 470 3.87 -15.47 -8.54
C MET A 470 2.70 -16.27 -9.12
N LEU A 471 1.47 -15.97 -8.69
CA LEU A 471 0.28 -16.64 -9.19
C LEU A 471 0.07 -16.39 -10.70
N THR A 472 0.28 -15.14 -11.15
CA THR A 472 0.13 -14.78 -12.56
C THR A 472 1.17 -15.48 -13.43
N ILE A 473 2.44 -15.55 -12.98
CA ILE A 473 3.50 -16.30 -13.66
C ILE A 473 3.15 -17.78 -13.73
N PHE A 474 2.68 -18.36 -12.63
CA PHE A 474 2.29 -19.77 -12.59
C PHE A 474 1.17 -20.08 -13.60
N ILE A 475 0.12 -19.25 -13.64
CA ILE A 475 -0.99 -19.40 -14.59
C ILE A 475 -0.50 -19.17 -16.05
N ALA A 476 0.39 -18.19 -16.28
CA ALA A 476 1.02 -17.94 -17.58
C ALA A 476 1.79 -19.15 -18.11
N ILE A 477 2.60 -19.78 -17.25
CA ILE A 477 3.39 -20.96 -17.62
C ILE A 477 2.47 -22.15 -17.92
N LEU A 478 1.42 -22.40 -17.12
CA LEU A 478 0.46 -23.47 -17.38
C LEU A 478 -0.24 -23.31 -18.73
N GLY A 479 -0.69 -22.08 -19.03
CA GLY A 479 -1.30 -21.75 -20.32
C GLY A 479 -0.36 -21.93 -21.48
N LEU A 480 0.85 -21.40 -21.35
CA LEU A 480 1.91 -21.56 -22.34
C LEU A 480 2.24 -23.03 -22.56
N PHE A 481 2.36 -23.82 -21.50
CA PHE A 481 2.72 -25.24 -21.57
C PHE A 481 1.69 -26.05 -22.36
N ALA A 482 0.41 -25.93 -22.00
CA ALA A 482 -0.64 -26.64 -22.71
C ALA A 482 -0.78 -26.18 -24.16
N PHE A 483 -0.55 -24.89 -24.39
CA PHE A 483 -0.62 -24.32 -25.71
C PHE A 483 0.56 -24.72 -26.61
N ALA A 484 1.79 -24.75 -26.06
CA ALA A 484 2.97 -25.30 -26.71
C ALA A 484 2.76 -26.77 -27.09
N LYS A 485 2.14 -27.56 -26.20
CA LYS A 485 1.77 -28.95 -26.47
C LYS A 485 0.81 -29.07 -27.65
N TYR A 486 -0.18 -28.19 -27.73
CA TYR A 486 -1.13 -28.15 -28.85
C TYR A 486 -0.45 -27.84 -30.20
N ILE A 487 0.36 -26.79 -30.27
CA ILE A 487 1.09 -26.44 -31.51
C ILE A 487 2.01 -27.59 -31.93
N THR A 488 2.75 -28.15 -30.97
CA THR A 488 3.71 -29.22 -31.24
C THR A 488 3.01 -30.45 -31.83
N ASN A 489 1.87 -30.86 -31.26
CA ASN A 489 1.07 -31.96 -31.82
C ASN A 489 0.53 -31.65 -33.22
N GLY A 490 0.10 -30.40 -33.47
CA GLY A 490 -0.35 -29.97 -34.79
C GLY A 490 0.74 -29.99 -35.87
N ARG A 491 2.01 -29.84 -35.46
CA ARG A 491 3.19 -29.82 -36.34
C ARG A 491 3.98 -31.12 -36.36
N ILE A 492 3.49 -32.20 -35.76
CA ILE A 492 4.27 -33.43 -35.60
C ILE A 492 4.73 -34.04 -36.95
N LYS A 493 3.90 -33.96 -37.99
CA LYS A 493 4.26 -34.42 -39.35
C LYS A 493 5.34 -33.55 -39.98
N GLU A 494 5.26 -32.23 -39.80
CA GLU A 494 6.27 -31.28 -40.29
C GLU A 494 7.62 -31.50 -39.58
N ILE A 495 7.57 -31.70 -38.26
CA ILE A 495 8.74 -32.01 -37.41
C ILE A 495 9.38 -33.32 -37.88
N ALA A 496 8.59 -34.37 -38.09
CA ALA A 496 9.08 -35.67 -38.55
C ALA A 496 9.78 -35.58 -39.91
N VAL A 497 9.18 -34.90 -40.90
CA VAL A 497 9.79 -34.70 -42.22
C VAL A 497 11.11 -33.94 -42.11
N ARG A 498 11.16 -32.83 -41.35
CA ARG A 498 12.39 -32.06 -41.15
C ARG A 498 13.48 -32.89 -40.47
N LYS A 499 13.12 -33.71 -39.49
CA LYS A 499 14.06 -34.58 -38.76
C LYS A 499 14.66 -35.65 -39.69
N ILE A 500 13.83 -36.25 -40.55
CA ILE A 500 14.27 -37.20 -41.59
C ILE A 500 15.21 -36.49 -42.60
N LEU A 501 14.95 -35.22 -42.92
CA LEU A 501 15.79 -34.39 -43.78
C LEU A 501 17.06 -33.84 -43.08
N GLY A 502 17.38 -34.30 -41.87
CA GLY A 502 18.62 -33.96 -41.17
C GLY A 502 18.58 -32.71 -40.29
N ALA A 503 17.41 -32.16 -39.99
CA ALA A 503 17.30 -31.02 -39.07
C ALA A 503 17.73 -31.41 -37.64
N ASN A 504 18.56 -30.57 -37.02
CA ASN A 504 19.01 -30.78 -35.63
C ASN A 504 17.94 -30.36 -34.61
N ASP A 505 18.07 -30.81 -33.37
CA ASP A 505 17.09 -30.52 -32.31
C ASP A 505 16.96 -29.01 -32.03
N LEU A 506 18.05 -28.26 -32.11
CA LEU A 506 18.07 -26.81 -31.91
C LEU A 506 17.24 -26.06 -32.98
N GLN A 507 17.28 -26.50 -34.24
CA GLN A 507 16.49 -25.93 -35.32
C GLN A 507 14.99 -26.16 -35.09
N ILE A 508 14.62 -27.33 -34.56
CA ILE A 508 13.23 -27.64 -34.21
C ILE A 508 12.77 -26.81 -33.01
N PHE A 509 13.61 -26.70 -31.96
CA PHE A 509 13.31 -25.85 -30.82
C PHE A 509 13.19 -24.38 -31.22
N LYS A 510 14.06 -23.86 -32.09
CA LYS A 510 13.98 -22.49 -32.62
C LYS A 510 12.68 -22.29 -33.40
N LEU A 511 12.31 -23.22 -34.27
CA LEU A 511 11.08 -23.15 -35.06
C LEU A 511 9.83 -23.04 -34.17
N LEU A 512 9.77 -23.84 -33.10
CA LEU A 512 8.64 -23.83 -32.17
C LEU A 512 8.64 -22.57 -31.29
N ASN A 513 9.80 -22.17 -30.75
CA ASN A 513 9.92 -20.99 -29.89
C ASN A 513 9.65 -19.67 -30.63
N THR A 514 9.94 -19.58 -31.92
CA THR A 514 9.84 -18.31 -32.68
C THR A 514 8.45 -17.68 -32.56
N SER A 515 7.36 -18.46 -32.68
CA SER A 515 6.00 -17.90 -32.57
C SER A 515 5.70 -17.37 -31.18
N PHE A 516 6.19 -18.03 -30.13
CA PHE A 516 5.99 -17.62 -28.74
C PHE A 516 6.83 -16.41 -28.38
N PHE A 517 8.07 -16.37 -28.86
CA PHE A 517 8.97 -15.24 -28.68
C PHE A 517 8.34 -13.95 -29.18
N TYR A 518 7.79 -13.93 -30.40
CA TYR A 518 7.10 -12.74 -30.92
C TYR A 518 5.88 -12.33 -30.09
N MET A 519 5.10 -13.28 -29.58
CA MET A 519 3.97 -12.96 -28.69
C MET A 519 4.42 -12.29 -27.39
N VAL A 520 5.49 -12.80 -26.78
CA VAL A 520 6.06 -12.24 -25.55
C VAL A 520 6.70 -10.88 -25.79
N MET A 521 7.34 -10.68 -26.94
CA MET A 521 7.88 -9.37 -27.31
C MET A 521 6.79 -8.33 -27.51
N ILE A 522 5.70 -8.68 -28.20
CA ILE A 522 4.53 -7.80 -28.35
C ILE A 522 3.91 -7.51 -26.97
N ALA A 523 3.78 -8.52 -26.12
CA ALA A 523 3.29 -8.34 -24.76
C ALA A 523 4.16 -7.34 -23.97
N ASN A 524 5.49 -7.46 -24.05
CA ASN A 524 6.41 -6.51 -23.41
C ASN A 524 6.22 -5.07 -23.93
N ILE A 525 6.16 -4.88 -25.26
CA ILE A 525 5.96 -3.57 -25.89
C ILE A 525 4.66 -2.90 -25.41
N ILE A 526 3.57 -3.67 -25.27
CA ILE A 526 2.28 -3.16 -24.76
C ILE A 526 2.35 -2.90 -23.25
N SER A 527 3.06 -3.74 -22.51
CA SER A 527 3.05 -3.72 -21.03
C SER A 527 3.93 -2.65 -20.44
N TRP A 528 5.06 -2.34 -21.06
CA TRP A 528 5.98 -1.33 -20.55
C TRP A 528 5.34 0.05 -20.38
N PRO A 529 4.64 0.64 -21.38
CA PRO A 529 3.99 1.94 -21.18
C PRO A 529 2.87 1.86 -20.14
N LEU A 530 2.10 0.77 -20.10
CA LEU A 530 1.04 0.61 -19.13
C LEU A 530 1.58 0.47 -17.69
N ALA A 531 2.61 -0.36 -17.49
CA ALA A 531 3.30 -0.51 -16.21
C ALA A 531 3.94 0.82 -15.78
N TYR A 532 4.54 1.57 -16.71
CA TYR A 532 5.09 2.90 -16.43
C TYR A 532 4.00 3.87 -15.95
N ILE A 533 2.86 3.96 -16.63
CA ILE A 533 1.77 4.87 -16.24
C ILE A 533 1.23 4.50 -14.85
N LEU A 534 0.99 3.21 -14.59
CA LEU A 534 0.45 2.74 -13.31
C LEU A 534 1.43 2.99 -12.15
N THR A 535 2.70 2.65 -12.34
CA THR A 535 3.72 2.82 -11.30
C THR A 535 4.10 4.27 -11.10
N LYS A 536 4.08 5.10 -12.15
CA LYS A 536 4.26 6.55 -12.03
C LYS A 536 3.14 7.17 -11.19
N LYS A 537 1.86 6.85 -11.47
CA LYS A 537 0.74 7.34 -10.66
C LYS A 537 0.83 6.92 -9.21
N TRP A 538 1.34 5.71 -8.94
CA TRP A 538 1.60 5.26 -7.58
C TRP A 538 2.77 6.02 -6.95
N LEU A 539 3.89 6.23 -7.67
CA LEU A 539 5.02 7.02 -7.17
C LEU A 539 4.69 8.50 -6.98
N GLU A 540 3.64 9.02 -7.62
CA GLU A 540 3.10 10.36 -7.40
C GLU A 540 2.46 10.54 -6.02
N THR A 541 2.16 9.48 -5.30
CA THR A 541 1.74 9.59 -3.89
C THR A 541 2.91 9.85 -2.93
N PHE A 542 4.15 9.84 -3.43
CA PHE A 542 5.36 10.10 -2.65
C PHE A 542 6.03 11.41 -3.08
N VAL A 543 6.31 12.28 -2.11
CA VAL A 543 7.18 13.45 -2.34
C VAL A 543 8.63 13.00 -2.54
N TYR A 544 9.09 12.07 -1.70
CA TYR A 544 10.42 11.49 -1.79
C TYR A 544 10.36 10.12 -2.47
N ARG A 545 10.68 10.10 -3.77
CA ARG A 545 10.51 8.92 -4.64
C ARG A 545 11.76 8.59 -5.43
N VAL A 546 11.87 7.33 -5.81
CA VAL A 546 12.87 6.88 -6.78
C VAL A 546 12.48 7.31 -8.19
N ASP A 547 13.48 7.62 -9.01
CA ASP A 547 13.27 7.77 -10.44
C ASP A 547 13.06 6.40 -11.09
N ILE A 548 12.10 6.32 -12.01
CA ILE A 548 11.80 5.08 -12.72
C ILE A 548 12.92 4.80 -13.72
N SER A 549 13.85 3.93 -13.32
CA SER A 549 14.90 3.43 -14.22
C SER A 549 14.33 2.46 -15.26
N VAL A 550 15.08 2.24 -16.35
CA VAL A 550 14.72 1.28 -17.41
C VAL A 550 14.94 -0.18 -16.97
N LEU A 551 15.72 -0.39 -15.91
CA LEU A 551 16.18 -1.71 -15.49
C LEU A 551 15.04 -2.69 -15.12
N PRO A 552 13.98 -2.31 -14.37
CA PRO A 552 12.84 -3.18 -14.08
C PRO A 552 12.14 -3.72 -15.33
N PHE A 553 12.01 -2.88 -16.37
CA PHE A 553 11.37 -3.26 -17.64
C PHE A 553 12.19 -4.31 -18.37
N VAL A 554 13.51 -4.10 -18.47
CA VAL A 554 14.43 -5.05 -19.10
C VAL A 554 14.46 -6.38 -18.33
N ILE A 555 14.56 -6.34 -17.00
CA ILE A 555 14.55 -7.55 -16.17
C ILE A 555 13.24 -8.32 -16.35
N SER A 556 12.08 -7.64 -16.31
CA SER A 556 10.79 -8.30 -16.51
C SER A 556 10.66 -8.95 -17.90
N GLY A 557 11.18 -8.29 -18.94
CA GLY A 557 11.23 -8.83 -20.30
C GLY A 557 12.13 -10.05 -20.40
N LEU A 558 13.32 -10.00 -19.81
CA LEU A 558 14.24 -11.13 -19.76
C LEU A 558 13.63 -12.33 -19.03
N ILE A 559 12.99 -12.11 -17.88
CA ILE A 559 12.32 -13.16 -17.11
C ILE A 559 11.23 -13.82 -17.95
N THR A 560 10.35 -13.04 -18.58
CA THR A 560 9.23 -13.58 -19.36
C THR A 560 9.69 -14.32 -20.62
N VAL A 561 10.71 -13.81 -21.31
CA VAL A 561 11.33 -14.51 -22.46
C VAL A 561 11.99 -15.82 -22.01
N LEU A 562 12.76 -15.80 -20.93
CA LEU A 562 13.46 -16.98 -20.43
C LEU A 562 12.47 -18.07 -19.99
N LEU A 563 11.44 -17.71 -19.22
CA LEU A 563 10.36 -18.63 -18.84
C LEU A 563 9.66 -19.23 -20.06
N THR A 564 9.46 -18.43 -21.11
CA THR A 564 8.83 -18.89 -22.34
C THR A 564 9.68 -19.92 -23.06
N ILE A 565 10.96 -19.60 -23.27
CA ILE A 565 11.90 -20.49 -23.93
C ILE A 565 12.03 -21.81 -23.19
N ILE A 566 12.18 -21.77 -21.86
CA ILE A 566 12.29 -22.97 -21.02
C ILE A 566 11.03 -23.82 -21.17
N THR A 567 9.84 -23.23 -21.00
CA THR A 567 8.56 -23.95 -21.01
C THR A 567 8.31 -24.63 -22.36
N VAL A 568 8.50 -23.90 -23.47
CA VAL A 568 8.28 -24.44 -24.82
C VAL A 568 9.32 -25.50 -25.15
N THR A 569 10.58 -25.32 -24.76
CA THR A 569 11.65 -26.29 -25.03
C THR A 569 11.43 -27.60 -24.26
N LEU A 570 11.02 -27.52 -22.98
CA LEU A 570 10.65 -28.69 -22.18
C LEU A 570 9.52 -29.48 -22.85
N GLN A 571 8.51 -28.79 -23.37
CA GLN A 571 7.39 -29.41 -24.06
C GLN A 571 7.76 -29.94 -25.46
N ALA A 572 8.66 -29.26 -26.18
CA ALA A 572 9.13 -29.71 -27.48
C ALA A 572 9.97 -30.99 -27.38
N ARG A 573 10.74 -31.15 -26.30
CA ARG A 573 11.59 -32.33 -26.06
C ARG A 573 10.79 -33.63 -26.10
N SER A 574 9.55 -33.64 -25.62
CA SER A 574 8.69 -34.85 -25.66
C SER A 574 8.20 -35.21 -27.06
N ALA A 575 8.33 -34.32 -28.05
CA ALA A 575 7.93 -34.58 -29.44
C ALA A 575 9.11 -34.79 -30.38
N VAL A 576 10.32 -34.46 -29.93
CA VAL A 576 11.59 -34.59 -30.66
C VAL A 576 12.28 -35.93 -30.35
N LYS A 577 12.01 -36.49 -29.16
CA LYS A 577 12.19 -37.92 -28.85
C LYS A 577 11.07 -38.72 -29.48
#